data_AF-A0A1B8ZLJ5-F1
#
_entry.id   AF-A0A1B8ZLJ5-F1
#
_cell.length_a   1.000
_cell.length_b   1.000
_cell.length_c   1.000
_cell.angle_alpha   90.00
_cell.angle_beta   90.00
_cell.angle_gamma   90.00
#
_symmetry.space_group_name_H-M   'P 1'
#
loop_
_entity.id
_entity.type
_entity.pdbx_description
1 polymer ?
#
loop_
_entity_poly.entity_id
_entity_poly.type
_entity_poly.pdbx_seq_one_letter_code
_entity_poly.pdbx_strand_id
1 'polypeptide(L)'
;MGKITIILMLFLIISCDRSNSYAKNDKNLGVFVKENTFISSPGIYYFRDFSIVVKEFKDDTIIYGVFDYYNNLLYQRNINVPISNYMKWTIYIDNQGRLWFYNTDYQETNILVVKRDKTTFVKDLRKLPPIPDELSKFIKE
;
A
#
# COMPACT_ATOMS: atom_id res chain seq x y z
N MET A 1 -59.65 -2.59 -6.58
CA MET A 1 -58.62 -3.63 -6.78
C MET A 1 -57.47 -3.05 -7.58
N GLY A 2 -56.69 -2.17 -6.97
CA GLY A 2 -55.67 -1.42 -7.67
C GLY A 2 -54.84 -0.58 -6.72
N LYS A 3 -53.65 -0.24 -7.21
CA LYS A 3 -52.75 0.83 -6.74
C LYS A 3 -51.78 0.54 -5.60
N ILE A 4 -51.72 -0.66 -5.01
CA ILE A 4 -50.75 -0.94 -3.92
C ILE A 4 -49.45 -1.61 -4.43
N THR A 5 -49.47 -2.30 -5.57
CA THR A 5 -48.29 -3.05 -6.04
C THR A 5 -47.20 -2.23 -6.73
N ILE A 6 -47.45 -0.95 -7.07
CA ILE A 6 -46.46 -0.10 -7.77
C ILE A 6 -45.53 0.62 -6.79
N ILE A 7 -45.96 0.84 -5.53
CA ILE A 7 -45.17 1.59 -4.54
C ILE A 7 -43.96 0.79 -4.04
N LEU A 8 -44.02 -0.54 -4.04
CA LEU A 8 -42.91 -1.39 -3.58
C LEU A 8 -41.75 -1.49 -4.60
N MET A 9 -42.00 -1.19 -5.88
CA MET A 9 -40.98 -1.29 -6.93
C MET A 9 -40.13 -0.02 -7.05
N LEU A 10 -40.61 1.11 -6.50
CA LEU A 10 -39.89 2.40 -6.54
C LEU A 10 -38.79 2.53 -5.48
N PHE A 11 -38.77 1.64 -4.48
CA PHE A 11 -37.77 1.67 -3.39
C PHE A 11 -36.43 0.99 -3.74
N LEU A 12 -36.31 0.35 -4.90
CA LEU A 12 -35.09 -0.38 -5.30
C LEU A 12 -34.08 0.46 -6.09
N ILE A 13 -34.33 1.76 -6.31
CA ILE A 13 -33.52 2.60 -7.21
C ILE A 13 -32.65 3.65 -6.48
N ILE A 14 -32.59 3.62 -5.14
CA ILE A 14 -31.84 4.62 -4.33
C ILE A 14 -30.70 3.99 -3.54
N SER A 15 -29.97 3.04 -4.12
CA SER A 15 -28.66 2.63 -3.60
C SER A 15 -27.64 2.58 -4.71
N CYS A 16 -27.41 3.75 -5.31
CA CYS A 16 -26.14 4.07 -5.93
C CYS A 16 -25.51 5.16 -5.08
N ASP A 17 -25.14 4.81 -3.84
CA ASP A 17 -24.34 5.68 -2.99
C ASP A 17 -22.88 5.56 -3.45
N ARG A 18 -22.59 6.16 -4.60
CA ARG A 18 -21.23 6.51 -5.01
C ARG A 18 -20.91 7.87 -4.35
N SER A 19 -21.05 7.95 -3.03
CA SER A 19 -20.64 9.10 -2.24
C SER A 19 -19.11 9.10 -2.14
N ASN A 20 -18.53 9.58 -3.23
CA ASN A 20 -17.14 9.98 -3.35
C ASN A 20 -16.92 11.27 -2.55
N SER A 21 -17.06 11.19 -1.23
CA SER A 21 -16.84 12.30 -0.31
C SER A 21 -16.23 11.82 1.01
N TYR A 22 -15.09 11.12 0.93
CA TYR A 22 -14.15 11.07 2.05
C TYR A 22 -13.28 12.34 2.01
N ALA A 23 -13.91 13.47 2.31
CA ALA A 23 -13.21 14.71 2.56
C ALA A 23 -13.92 15.43 3.69
N LYS A 24 -13.65 15.00 4.93
CA LYS A 24 -13.61 15.87 6.11
C LYS A 24 -13.14 15.09 7.35
N ASN A 25 -12.02 15.56 7.90
CA ASN A 25 -11.51 15.39 9.28
C ASN A 25 -10.47 14.30 9.64
N ASP A 26 -9.86 13.58 8.71
CA ASP A 26 -9.18 12.34 9.10
C ASP A 26 -7.65 12.37 8.98
N LYS A 27 -6.94 11.70 9.90
CA LYS A 27 -5.48 11.41 9.84
C LYS A 27 -5.09 10.53 8.64
N ASN A 28 -6.04 10.29 7.72
CA ASN A 28 -5.99 9.49 6.51
C ASN A 28 -5.83 10.36 5.24
N LEU A 29 -5.28 11.57 5.34
CA LEU A 29 -4.86 12.34 4.18
C LEU A 29 -3.61 11.69 3.60
N GLY A 30 -3.75 11.01 2.47
CA GLY A 30 -2.61 10.36 1.83
C GLY A 30 -1.54 11.38 1.41
N VAL A 31 -0.27 10.98 1.51
CA VAL A 31 0.91 11.83 1.33
C VAL A 31 1.54 11.55 -0.03
N PHE A 32 1.76 12.59 -0.84
CA PHE A 32 2.56 12.45 -2.06
C PHE A 32 4.04 12.38 -1.72
N VAL A 33 4.69 11.30 -2.15
CA VAL A 33 6.11 11.05 -1.91
C VAL A 33 6.89 11.09 -3.23
N LYS A 34 8.21 11.27 -3.13
CA LYS A 34 9.13 11.31 -4.27
C LYS A 34 10.09 10.12 -4.21
N GLU A 35 10.93 10.01 -5.22
CA GLU A 35 12.07 9.09 -5.20
C GLU A 35 12.97 9.36 -3.98
N ASN A 36 13.70 8.33 -3.54
CA ASN A 36 14.56 8.33 -2.37
C ASN A 36 13.81 8.61 -1.04
N THR A 37 12.58 8.11 -0.91
CA THR A 37 11.76 8.28 0.30
C THR A 37 11.71 6.99 1.13
N PHE A 38 11.89 7.12 2.44
CA PHE A 38 11.64 6.06 3.42
C PHE A 38 10.21 6.18 3.97
N ILE A 39 9.52 5.05 4.05
CA ILE A 39 8.19 4.91 4.63
C ILE A 39 8.29 3.86 5.74
N SER A 40 8.13 4.31 6.98
CA SER A 40 8.26 3.49 8.19
C SER A 40 7.09 3.67 9.16
N SER A 41 5.97 4.24 8.69
CA SER A 41 4.78 4.47 9.50
C SER A 41 3.50 4.07 8.74
N PRO A 42 2.42 3.73 9.44
CA PRO A 42 1.10 3.56 8.83
C PRO A 42 0.63 4.84 8.13
N GLY A 43 -0.03 4.66 6.98
CA GLY A 43 -0.51 5.76 6.14
C GLY A 43 -0.77 5.35 4.70
N ILE A 44 -1.27 6.30 3.91
CA ILE A 44 -1.45 6.15 2.47
C ILE A 44 -0.41 7.04 1.80
N TYR A 45 0.39 6.49 0.89
CA TYR A 45 1.46 7.20 0.21
C TYR A 45 1.25 7.10 -1.29
N TYR A 46 1.20 8.24 -1.98
CA TYR A 46 1.03 8.31 -3.43
C TYR A 46 2.37 8.54 -4.09
N PHE A 47 2.72 7.69 -5.05
CA PHE A 47 3.92 7.83 -5.86
C PHE A 47 3.58 7.56 -7.33
N ARG A 48 3.76 8.58 -8.18
CA ARG A 48 3.44 8.51 -9.61
C ARG A 48 2.00 7.99 -9.84
N ASP A 49 1.86 6.82 -10.45
CA ASP A 49 0.63 6.16 -10.85
C ASP A 49 0.20 5.01 -9.93
N PHE A 50 0.80 4.90 -8.74
CA PHE A 50 0.40 3.92 -7.74
C PHE A 50 0.34 4.53 -6.32
N SER A 51 -0.32 3.80 -5.43
CA SER A 51 -0.36 4.11 -4.00
C SER A 51 0.18 2.94 -3.18
N ILE A 52 0.82 3.27 -2.06
CA ILE A 52 1.30 2.34 -1.05
C ILE A 52 0.44 2.59 0.19
N VAL A 53 -0.31 1.58 0.61
CA VAL A 53 -1.12 1.66 1.82
C VAL A 53 -0.44 0.82 2.87
N VAL A 54 0.00 1.46 3.96
CA VAL A 54 0.53 0.80 5.15
C VAL A 54 -0.53 0.91 6.24
N LYS A 55 -0.99 -0.22 6.75
CA LYS A 55 -2.05 -0.27 7.75
C LYS A 55 -1.60 -1.03 8.97
N GLU A 56 -1.78 -0.41 10.13
CA GLU A 56 -1.68 -1.04 11.43
C GLU A 56 -3.05 -1.55 11.88
N PHE A 57 -3.07 -2.74 12.46
CA PHE A 57 -4.24 -3.38 13.05
C PHE A 57 -4.22 -3.21 14.57
N LYS A 58 -5.33 -3.56 15.23
CA LYS A 58 -5.51 -3.33 16.68
C LYS A 58 -4.54 -4.14 17.56
N ASP A 59 -3.91 -5.16 16.99
CA ASP A 59 -2.93 -6.04 17.60
C ASP A 59 -1.48 -5.61 17.29
N ASP A 60 -1.28 -4.36 16.88
CA ASP A 60 0.00 -3.76 16.47
C ASP A 60 0.64 -4.44 15.24
N THR A 61 -0.09 -5.30 14.55
CA THR A 61 0.34 -5.91 13.28
C THR A 61 0.24 -4.88 12.16
N ILE A 62 1.25 -4.85 11.30
CA ILE A 62 1.33 -3.99 10.12
C ILE A 62 1.28 -4.85 8.86
N ILE A 63 0.47 -4.42 7.91
CA ILE A 63 0.43 -4.96 6.55
C ILE A 63 0.56 -3.79 5.59
N TYR A 64 1.21 -4.03 4.45
CA TYR A 64 1.21 -3.08 3.36
C TYR A 64 0.72 -3.70 2.05
N GLY A 65 0.13 -2.85 1.23
CA GLY A 65 -0.29 -3.16 -0.13
C GLY A 65 0.08 -2.04 -1.09
N VAL A 66 0.22 -2.40 -2.36
CA VAL A 66 0.48 -1.48 -3.47
C VAL A 66 -0.67 -1.60 -4.44
N PHE A 67 -1.23 -0.46 -4.83
CA PHE A 67 -2.42 -0.35 -5.66
C PHE A 67 -2.14 0.55 -6.86
N ASP A 68 -2.70 0.24 -8.02
CA ASP A 68 -2.61 1.12 -9.18
C ASP A 68 -3.49 2.37 -9.01
N TYR A 69 -3.42 3.26 -10.01
CA TYR A 69 -4.23 4.47 -10.08
C TYR A 69 -5.75 4.23 -10.02
N TYR A 70 -6.21 3.05 -10.43
CA TYR A 70 -7.63 2.65 -10.42
C TYR A 70 -8.01 1.90 -9.12
N ASN A 71 -7.14 1.90 -8.10
CA ASN A 71 -7.28 1.16 -6.85
C ASN A 71 -7.32 -0.37 -7.01
N ASN A 72 -6.81 -0.92 -8.11
CA ASN A 72 -6.60 -2.37 -8.21
C ASN A 72 -5.37 -2.77 -7.41
N LEU A 73 -5.48 -3.86 -6.64
CA LEU A 73 -4.38 -4.41 -5.87
C LEU A 73 -3.31 -4.99 -6.80
N LEU A 74 -2.11 -4.39 -6.79
CA LEU A 74 -0.94 -4.87 -7.52
C LEU A 74 -0.13 -5.87 -6.69
N TYR A 75 -0.01 -5.62 -5.39
CA TYR A 75 0.72 -6.46 -4.47
C TYR A 75 0.22 -6.28 -3.03
N GLN A 76 0.22 -7.37 -2.26
CA GLN A 76 0.00 -7.32 -0.81
C GLN A 76 1.03 -8.19 -0.11
N ARG A 77 1.57 -7.71 1.01
CA ARG A 77 2.37 -8.56 1.91
C ARG A 77 1.52 -9.72 2.41
N ASN A 78 2.16 -10.88 2.57
CA ASN A 78 1.51 -12.04 3.18
C ASN A 78 1.11 -11.72 4.63
N ILE A 79 -0.18 -11.86 4.92
CA ILE A 79 -0.77 -11.57 6.23
C ILE A 79 -0.28 -12.53 7.33
N ASN A 80 0.21 -13.71 6.94
CA ASN A 80 0.74 -14.73 7.86
C ASN A 80 2.19 -14.45 8.29
N VAL A 81 2.81 -13.39 7.77
CA VAL A 81 4.14 -12.92 8.18
C VAL A 81 4.02 -11.48 8.67
N PRO A 82 3.33 -11.28 9.81
CA PRO A 82 3.03 -9.96 10.34
C PRO A 82 4.33 -9.24 10.70
N ILE A 83 4.39 -7.94 10.45
CA ILE A 83 5.40 -7.04 11.02
C ILE A 83 4.73 -6.16 12.07
N SER A 84 5.49 -5.49 12.94
CA SER A 84 4.91 -4.57 13.93
C SER A 84 5.71 -3.28 14.03
N ASN A 85 5.15 -2.27 14.69
CA ASN A 85 5.85 -1.01 14.97
C ASN A 85 7.05 -1.19 15.94
N TYR A 86 7.18 -2.34 16.59
CA TYR A 86 8.31 -2.68 17.44
C TYR A 86 9.50 -3.27 16.68
N MET A 87 9.29 -3.65 15.40
CA MET A 87 10.35 -4.17 14.52
C MET A 87 11.02 -3.04 13.74
N LYS A 88 12.29 -3.24 13.37
CA LYS A 88 12.96 -2.31 12.46
C LYS A 88 12.60 -2.66 11.02
N TRP A 89 11.76 -1.85 10.39
CA TRP A 89 11.34 -2.04 9.00
C TRP A 89 11.25 -0.71 8.22
N THR A 90 11.30 -0.80 6.90
CA THR A 90 10.98 0.33 6.02
C THR A 90 10.55 -0.17 4.64
N ILE A 91 9.70 0.60 3.98
CA ILE A 91 9.55 0.62 2.53
C ILE A 91 10.41 1.78 2.01
N TYR A 92 11.29 1.54 1.04
CA TYR A 92 12.13 2.57 0.44
C TYR A 92 11.83 2.68 -1.05
N ILE A 93 11.53 3.89 -1.52
CA ILE A 93 11.35 4.19 -2.93
C ILE A 93 12.69 4.65 -3.47
N ASP A 94 13.33 3.90 -4.37
CA ASP A 94 14.62 4.32 -4.91
C ASP A 94 14.49 5.34 -6.07
N ASN A 95 15.65 5.78 -6.58
CA ASN A 95 15.76 6.71 -7.71
C ASN A 95 15.12 6.20 -9.02
N GLN A 96 14.90 4.90 -9.17
CA GLN A 96 14.22 4.30 -10.32
C GLN A 96 12.71 4.14 -10.07
N GLY A 97 12.23 4.44 -8.85
CA GLY A 97 10.85 4.23 -8.44
C GLY A 97 10.54 2.77 -8.08
N ARG A 98 11.57 1.96 -7.80
CA ARG A 98 11.40 0.59 -7.31
C ARG A 98 11.15 0.64 -5.80
N LEU A 99 10.24 -0.20 -5.33
CA LEU A 99 9.90 -0.28 -3.92
C LEU A 99 10.69 -1.39 -3.27
N TRP A 100 11.60 -1.01 -2.39
CA TRP A 100 12.33 -1.93 -1.54
C TRP A 100 11.57 -2.12 -0.24
N PHE A 101 11.42 -3.36 0.19
CA PHE A 101 10.98 -3.66 1.54
C PHE A 101 12.15 -4.26 2.32
N TYR A 102 12.40 -3.71 3.50
CA TYR A 102 13.41 -4.20 4.41
C TYR A 102 12.81 -4.41 5.80
N ASN A 103 13.16 -5.52 6.45
CA ASN A 103 12.86 -5.79 7.85
C ASN A 103 14.05 -6.53 8.49
N THR A 104 14.57 -5.98 9.59
CA THR A 104 15.76 -6.52 10.28
C THR A 104 15.45 -7.83 10.98
N ASP A 105 14.34 -7.90 11.70
CA ASP A 105 13.93 -9.05 12.52
C ASP A 105 13.79 -10.34 11.68
N TYR A 106 13.26 -10.22 10.46
CA TYR A 106 13.13 -11.33 9.51
C TYR A 106 14.30 -11.49 8.54
N GLN A 107 15.33 -10.64 8.65
CA GLN A 107 16.43 -10.56 7.68
C GLN A 107 15.91 -10.52 6.23
N GLU A 108 14.82 -9.79 6.02
CA GLU A 108 14.09 -9.78 4.77
C GLU A 108 14.47 -8.54 3.96
N THR A 109 14.85 -8.76 2.71
CA THR A 109 15.04 -7.70 1.71
C THR A 109 14.40 -8.15 0.41
N ASN A 110 13.36 -7.43 -0.02
CA ASN A 110 12.65 -7.72 -1.25
C ASN A 110 12.52 -6.44 -2.07
N ILE A 111 12.31 -6.60 -3.38
CA ILE A 111 11.98 -5.49 -4.26
C ILE A 111 10.69 -5.78 -5.01
N LEU A 112 9.84 -4.76 -5.10
CA LEU A 112 8.68 -4.72 -5.96
C LEU A 112 8.96 -3.70 -7.07
N VAL A 113 8.96 -4.20 -8.30
CA VAL A 113 9.11 -3.38 -9.50
C VAL A 113 7.74 -3.23 -10.13
N VAL A 114 7.21 -2.01 -10.07
CA VAL A 114 5.95 -1.64 -10.70
C VAL A 114 6.24 -1.05 -12.07
N LYS A 115 5.74 -1.69 -13.13
CA LYS A 115 5.70 -1.17 -14.51
C LYS A 115 4.25 -1.01 -14.92
N ARG A 116 3.97 -0.09 -15.85
CA ARG A 116 2.60 0.32 -16.28
C ARG A 116 1.57 -0.81 -16.41
N ASP A 117 1.98 -1.99 -16.87
CA ASP A 117 1.12 -3.15 -17.13
C ASP A 117 1.49 -4.39 -16.30
N LYS A 118 2.59 -4.36 -15.54
CA LYS A 118 3.16 -5.53 -14.87
C LYS A 118 3.81 -5.16 -13.55
N THR A 119 3.49 -5.93 -12.54
CA THR A 119 4.15 -5.85 -11.23
C THR A 119 4.97 -7.11 -11.03
N THR A 120 6.26 -6.95 -10.77
CA THR A 120 7.18 -8.06 -10.50
C THR A 120 7.71 -7.96 -9.08
N PHE A 121 7.37 -8.95 -8.25
CA PHE A 121 7.94 -9.11 -6.92
C PHE A 121 9.15 -10.03 -6.98
N VAL A 122 10.31 -9.57 -6.50
CA VAL A 122 11.55 -10.34 -6.46
C VAL A 122 12.02 -10.45 -5.01
N LYS A 123 12.17 -11.70 -4.55
CA LYS A 123 12.66 -12.07 -3.21
C LYS A 123 14.02 -12.80 -3.24
N ASP A 124 14.44 -13.30 -4.40
CA ASP A 124 15.73 -13.97 -4.55
C ASP A 124 16.85 -12.93 -4.57
N LEU A 125 17.66 -12.90 -3.50
CA LEU A 125 18.79 -11.99 -3.33
C LEU A 125 19.76 -11.99 -4.53
N ARG A 126 19.91 -13.12 -5.22
CA ARG A 126 20.80 -13.23 -6.39
C ARG A 126 20.25 -12.55 -7.65
N LYS A 127 18.95 -12.28 -7.66
CA LYS A 127 18.25 -11.59 -8.76
C LYS A 127 17.93 -10.14 -8.42
N LEU A 128 18.19 -9.72 -7.19
CA LEU A 128 18.03 -8.33 -6.81
C LEU A 128 19.10 -7.49 -7.53
N PRO A 129 18.73 -6.29 -7.99
CA PRO A 129 19.75 -5.28 -8.30
C PRO A 129 20.56 -4.96 -7.03
N PRO A 130 21.70 -4.26 -7.16
CA PRO A 130 22.43 -3.76 -6.00
C PRO A 130 21.51 -2.94 -5.07
N ILE A 131 21.64 -3.16 -3.77
CA ILE A 131 20.90 -2.39 -2.75
C ILE A 131 21.32 -0.92 -2.88
N PRO A 132 20.38 0.03 -2.95
CA PRO A 132 20.69 1.45 -3.01
C PRO A 132 21.52 1.91 -1.81
N ASP A 133 22.45 2.85 -2.02
CA ASP A 133 23.37 3.32 -0.98
C ASP A 133 22.63 3.92 0.21
N GLU A 134 21.54 4.65 -0.02
CA GLU A 134 20.71 5.22 1.04
C GLU A 134 20.09 4.12 1.90
N LEU A 135 19.56 3.07 1.27
CA LEU A 135 19.00 1.94 1.99
C LEU A 135 20.10 1.16 2.72
N SER A 136 21.28 1.01 2.13
CA SER A 136 22.43 0.37 2.78
C SER A 136 22.85 1.10 4.06
N LYS A 137 22.81 2.44 4.06
CA LYS A 137 23.07 3.25 5.26
C LYS A 137 22.02 3.01 6.33
N PHE A 138 20.73 3.08 5.98
CA PHE A 138 19.63 2.80 6.90
C PHE A 138 19.73 1.40 7.54
N ILE A 139 20.16 0.40 6.77
CA ILE A 139 20.33 -0.98 7.27
C ILE A 139 21.43 -1.06 8.35
N LYS A 140 22.49 -0.27 8.22
CA LYS A 140 23.67 -0.32 9.11
C LYS A 140 23.54 0.50 10.39
N GLU A 141 22.70 1.54 10.38
CA GLU A 141 22.38 2.37 11.56
C GLU A 141 21.61 1.61 12.63
#